data_AF-A0A7J4UNN9-F1
#
_entry.id   AF-A0A7J4UNN9-F1
#
_cell.length_a   1.000
_cell.length_b   1.000
_cell.length_c   1.000
_cell.angle_alpha   90.00
_cell.angle_beta   90.00
_cell.angle_gamma   90.00
#
_symmetry.space_group_name_H-M   'P 1'
#
loop_
_entity.id
_entity.type
_entity.pdbx_description
1 polymer ?
#
loop_
_entity_poly.entity_id
_entity_poly.type
_entity_poly.pdbx_seq_one_letter_code
_entity_poly.pdbx_strand_id
1 'polypeptide(L)'
;MNPHWECGKHSGIPDCCIVYFMTRWNNGIGENTDMRNSHWNREKLVEAQFEKLIEYVRCPFCIENGVIVKVKECDCYGTEKENKEG
;
A
#
# COMPACT_ATOMS: atom_id res chain seq x y z
N MET A 1 10.84 -8.38 -12.53
CA MET A 1 10.37 -7.54 -11.40
C MET A 1 8.88 -7.76 -11.22
N ASN A 2 8.38 -7.79 -9.97
CA ASN A 2 6.93 -7.90 -9.72
C ASN A 2 6.31 -6.51 -10.02
N PRO A 3 5.41 -6.37 -11.02
CA PRO A 3 4.88 -5.07 -11.44
C PRO A 3 4.18 -4.32 -10.30
N HIS A 4 3.63 -5.03 -9.31
CA HIS A 4 2.99 -4.42 -8.14
C HIS A 4 3.97 -3.67 -7.22
N TRP A 5 5.25 -4.08 -7.19
CA TRP A 5 6.28 -3.45 -6.38
C TRP A 5 6.63 -2.05 -6.91
N GLU A 6 6.96 -1.95 -8.20
CA GLU A 6 7.31 -0.68 -8.84
C GLU A 6 6.11 0.26 -8.86
N CYS A 7 4.90 -0.26 -9.10
CA CYS A 7 3.70 0.57 -9.08
C CYS A 7 3.44 1.20 -7.71
N GLY A 8 3.60 0.44 -6.62
CA GLY A 8 3.46 0.99 -5.27
C GLY A 8 4.43 2.13 -4.98
N LYS A 9 5.68 2.01 -5.46
CA LYS A 9 6.71 3.04 -5.29
C LYS A 9 6.37 4.32 -6.03
N HIS A 10 5.96 4.24 -7.29
CA HIS A 10 5.56 5.41 -8.07
C HIS A 10 4.37 6.14 -7.45
N SER A 11 3.42 5.36 -6.91
CA SER A 11 2.29 5.86 -6.12
C SER A 11 2.67 6.43 -4.74
N GLY A 12 3.96 6.40 -4.36
CA GLY A 12 4.47 6.99 -3.12
C GLY A 12 4.29 6.13 -1.87
N ILE A 13 3.95 4.85 -2.03
CA ILE A 13 3.77 3.91 -0.91
C ILE A 13 5.15 3.57 -0.33
N PRO A 14 5.33 3.59 1.01
CA PRO A 14 6.59 3.18 1.62
C PRO A 14 6.96 1.73 1.29
N ASP A 15 8.24 1.48 0.95
CA ASP A 15 8.77 0.15 0.62
C ASP A 15 8.34 -0.92 1.64
N CYS A 16 8.39 -0.61 2.93
CA CYS A 16 8.00 -1.55 3.98
C CYS A 16 6.52 -1.97 3.91
N CYS A 17 5.63 -1.07 3.50
CA CYS A 17 4.21 -1.35 3.31
C CYS A 17 3.98 -2.20 2.05
N ILE A 18 4.74 -1.96 0.98
CA ILE A 18 4.71 -2.77 -0.25
C ILE A 18 5.20 -4.20 0.04
N VAL A 19 6.34 -4.36 0.73
CA VAL A 19 6.85 -5.68 1.15
C VAL A 19 5.80 -6.38 2.00
N TYR A 20 5.23 -5.69 2.98
CA TYR A 20 4.23 -6.25 3.88
C TYR A 20 3.02 -6.76 3.10
N PHE A 21 2.46 -5.94 2.20
CA PHE A 21 1.34 -6.34 1.35
C PHE A 21 1.69 -7.56 0.49
N MET A 22 2.82 -7.54 -0.21
CA MET A 22 3.22 -8.64 -1.07
C MET A 22 3.49 -9.95 -0.31
N THR A 23 4.04 -9.88 0.89
CA THR A 23 4.45 -11.06 1.66
C THR A 23 3.33 -11.64 2.51
N ARG A 24 2.52 -10.80 3.14
CA ARG A 24 1.47 -11.21 4.09
C ARG A 24 0.08 -11.27 3.46
N TRP A 25 -0.22 -10.34 2.57
CA TRP A 25 -1.56 -10.18 2.01
C TRP A 25 -1.73 -10.88 0.66
N ASN A 26 -0.76 -10.76 -0.24
CA ASN A 26 -0.84 -11.33 -1.59
C ASN A 26 -0.48 -12.83 -1.66
N ASN A 27 0.44 -13.30 -0.81
CA ASN A 27 0.90 -14.70 -0.85
C ASN A 27 0.08 -15.66 0.02
N GLY A 28 -0.97 -15.19 0.71
CA GLY A 28 -1.79 -16.03 1.59
C GLY A 28 -1.02 -16.68 2.75
N ILE A 29 0.22 -16.23 3.03
CA ILE A 29 1.07 -16.80 4.06
C ILE A 29 0.63 -16.29 5.44
N GLY A 30 -0.28 -17.05 6.05
CA GLY A 30 -0.19 -17.34 7.48
C GLY A 30 -0.70 -16.29 8.46
N GLU A 31 -1.69 -15.48 8.11
CA GLU A 31 -2.48 -14.78 9.13
C GLU A 31 -3.80 -15.55 9.34
N ASN A 32 -3.99 -16.08 10.56
CA ASN A 32 -5.33 -16.51 10.95
C ASN A 32 -6.28 -15.30 10.88
N THR A 33 -7.58 -15.55 10.79
CA THR A 33 -8.60 -14.49 10.69
C THR A 33 -8.46 -13.42 11.78
N ASP A 34 -7.98 -13.79 12.97
CA ASP A 34 -7.81 -12.87 14.10
C ASP A 34 -6.69 -11.85 13.89
N MET A 35 -5.55 -12.28 13.35
CA MET A 35 -4.44 -11.36 13.03
C MET A 35 -4.84 -10.32 11.99
N ARG A 36 -5.53 -10.78 10.93
CA ARG A 36 -6.05 -9.90 9.89
C ARG A 36 -7.10 -8.91 10.43
N ASN A 37 -8.01 -9.40 11.29
CA ASN A 37 -9.00 -8.55 11.93
C ASN A 37 -8.38 -7.52 12.87
N SER A 38 -7.39 -7.95 13.68
CA SER A 38 -6.65 -7.05 14.56
C SER A 38 -5.94 -5.95 13.78
N HIS A 39 -5.32 -6.32 12.65
CA HIS A 39 -4.69 -5.36 11.75
C HIS A 39 -5.69 -4.35 11.17
N TRP A 40 -6.84 -4.80 10.64
CA TRP A 40 -7.89 -3.90 10.13
C TRP A 40 -8.50 -3.00 11.20
N ASN A 41 -8.65 -3.50 12.43
CA ASN A 41 -9.12 -2.69 13.53
C ASN A 41 -8.14 -1.56 13.85
N ARG A 42 -6.83 -1.83 13.80
CA ARG A 42 -5.80 -0.80 13.99
C ARG A 42 -5.81 0.25 12.87
N GLU A 43 -6.01 -0.16 11.62
CA GLU A 43 -6.16 0.77 10.49
C GLU A 43 -7.35 1.70 10.71
N LYS A 44 -8.53 1.15 11.03
CA LYS A 44 -9.76 1.95 11.28
C LYS A 44 -9.62 2.93 12.43
N LEU A 45 -8.92 2.56 13.50
CA LEU A 45 -8.67 3.47 14.62
C LEU A 45 -7.86 4.69 14.17
N VAL A 46 -6.88 4.49 13.29
CA VAL A 46 -6.09 5.58 12.74
C VAL A 46 -6.91 6.41 11.74
N GLU A 47 -7.69 5.78 10.85
CA GLU A 47 -8.57 6.53 9.93
C GLU A 47 -9.53 7.45 10.69
N ALA A 48 -10.13 6.95 11.79
CA ALA A 48 -10.99 7.73 12.66
C ALA A 48 -10.24 8.88 13.36
N GLN A 49 -8.98 8.67 13.76
CA GLN A 49 -8.16 9.70 14.39
C GLN A 49 -7.77 10.83 13.43
N PHE A 50 -7.52 10.52 12.17
CA PHE A 50 -7.03 11.47 11.18
C PHE A 50 -8.11 11.98 10.22
N GLU A 51 -9.37 11.55 10.37
CA GLU A 51 -10.50 11.83 9.47
C GLU A 51 -10.14 11.62 7.98
N LYS A 52 -9.26 10.64 7.71
CA LYS A 52 -8.66 10.44 6.40
C LYS A 52 -8.75 8.98 6.00
N LEU A 53 -9.27 8.75 4.80
CA LEU A 53 -9.28 7.44 4.18
C LEU A 53 -7.85 7.02 3.82
N ILE A 54 -7.46 5.80 4.20
CA ILE A 54 -6.15 5.24 3.89
C ILE A 54 -6.32 4.27 2.73
N GLU A 55 -5.74 4.62 1.59
CA GLU A 55 -5.96 3.94 0.31
C GLU A 55 -5.03 2.73 0.07
N TYR A 56 -4.24 2.33 1.08
CA TYR A 56 -3.26 1.26 0.97
C TYR A 56 -3.06 0.52 2.29
N VAL A 57 -2.59 -0.73 2.21
CA VAL A 57 -2.30 -1.55 3.40
C VAL A 57 -0.98 -1.12 4.02
N ARG A 58 -0.98 -0.67 5.29
CA ARG A 58 0.26 -0.29 5.98
C ARG A 58 0.86 -1.47 6.72
N CYS A 59 2.17 -1.44 6.93
CA CYS A 59 2.81 -2.37 7.84
C CYS A 59 2.58 -1.95 9.31
N PRO A 60 2.73 -2.86 10.30
CA PRO A 60 2.59 -2.54 11.72
C PRO A 60 3.43 -1.34 12.17
N PHE A 61 4.67 -1.23 11.68
CA PHE A 61 5.56 -0.11 11.97
C PHE A 61 4.96 1.24 11.52
N CYS A 62 4.41 1.31 10.30
CA CYS A 62 3.78 2.54 9.79
C CYS A 62 2.48 2.88 10.52
N ILE A 63 1.73 1.88 10.99
CA ILE A 63 0.56 2.09 11.86
C ILE A 63 1.00 2.72 13.18
N GLU A 64 2.00 2.15 13.85
CA GLU A 64 2.48 2.58 15.17
C GLU A 64 3.08 3.99 15.16
N ASN A 65 3.73 4.35 14.06
CA ASN A 65 4.35 5.65 13.89
C ASN A 65 3.43 6.68 13.20
N GLY A 66 2.17 6.33 12.93
CA GLY A 66 1.23 7.24 12.28
C GLY A 66 1.67 7.67 10.88
N VAL A 67 2.45 6.85 10.18
CA VAL A 67 2.94 7.16 8.83
C VAL A 67 1.78 7.03 7.86
N ILE A 68 1.39 8.15 7.25
CA ILE A 68 0.34 8.24 6.24
C ILE A 68 0.87 9.05 5.06
N VAL A 69 0.92 8.42 3.89
CA VAL A 69 1.23 9.09 2.63
C VAL A 69 -0.04 9.35 1.84
N LYS A 70 -0.02 10.37 0.99
CA LYS A 70 -1.03 10.52 -0.06
C LYS A 70 -0.65 9.60 -1.21
N VAL A 71 -1.51 8.65 -1.54
CA VAL A 71 -1.31 7.76 -2.69
C VAL A 71 -1.56 8.57 -3.96
N LYS A 72 -0.67 8.43 -4.93
CA LYS A 72 -0.78 9.06 -6.27
C LYS A 72 -1.10 7.99 -7.30
N GLU A 73 -1.69 8.40 -8.41
CA GLU A 73 -1.86 7.52 -9.57
C GLU A 73 -0.49 7.12 -10.13
N CYS A 74 -0.33 5.84 -10.50
CA CYS A 74 0.86 5.30 -11.18
C CYS A 74 0.83 5.75 -12.64
N ASP A 75 1.90 6.34 -13.14
CA ASP A 75 2.09 6.71 -14.55
C ASP A 75 2.70 5.57 -15.39
N CYS A 76 2.85 4.40 -14.78
CA CYS A 76 3.53 3.20 -15.26
C CYS A 76 2.97 2.65 -16.58
N TYR A 77 1.69 2.93 -16.85
CA TYR A 77 0.99 2.57 -18.09
C TYR A 77 0.62 3.80 -18.95
N GLY A 78 1.04 5.01 -18.56
CA GLY A 78 0.68 6.27 -19.21
C GLY A 78 1.59 6.69 -20.37
N THR A 79 2.77 6.09 -20.53
CA THR A 79 3.80 6.56 -21.49
C THR A 79 3.87 5.78 -22.80
N GLU A 80 2.84 5.00 -23.17
CA GLU A 80 2.78 4.35 -24.49
C GLU A 80 2.17 5.25 -25.60
N LYS A 81 1.87 6.53 -25.32
CA LYS A 81 1.22 7.43 -26.30
C LYS A 81 2.08 8.53 -26.93
N GLU A 82 3.34 8.72 -26.54
CA GLU A 82 4.15 9.86 -27.03
C GLU A 82 5.43 9.49 -27.81
N ASN A 83 5.59 8.24 -28.27
CA ASN A 83 6.73 7.85 -29.12
C ASN A 83 6.33 7.01 -30.34
N LYS A 84 5.32 7.47 -31.10
CA LYS A 84 5.01 6.94 -32.44
C LYS A 84 4.77 8.00 -33.52
N GLU A 85 5.19 9.25 -33.28
CA GLU A 85 5.29 10.27 -34.34
C GLU A 85 6.61 11.03 -34.15
N GLY A 86 7.64 10.56 -34.86
CA GLY A 86 8.96 11.18 -34.97
C GLY A 86 9.71 10.56 -36.13
#